data_AF-C1DUZ0-F1
#
_entry.id   AF-C1DUZ0-F1
#
_cell.length_a   1.000
_cell.length_b   1.000
_cell.length_c   1.000
_cell.angle_alpha   90.00
_cell.angle_beta   90.00
_cell.angle_gamma   90.00
#
_symmetry.space_group_name_H-M   'P 1'
#
loop_
_entity.id
_entity.type
_entity.pdbx_description
1 polymer ?
#
loop_
_entity_poly.entity_id
_entity_poly.type
_entity_poly.pdbx_seq_one_letter_code
_entity_poly.pdbx_strand_id
1 'polypeptide(L)'
;MKFAFFDENLDDLPYKILEEILKDFYKKEFSKYAEFYNLTGEIEKNIFKLYLQPLNSKEKIYIATYDLERKTMIDSIDKYQLRKILLKENEKLEDYQKQELERSSKIIISIIGLILGLIIAYVVIKMINGGF
;
A
#
# COMPACT_ATOMS: atom_id res chain seq x y z
N MET A 1 23.22 -1.24 28.22
CA MET A 1 23.18 -0.28 27.11
C MET A 1 21.79 0.34 27.08
N LYS A 2 21.68 1.67 27.24
CA LYS A 2 20.41 2.38 27.03
C LYS A 2 20.19 2.48 25.52
N PHE A 3 19.20 1.76 25.03
CA PHE A 3 18.71 1.89 23.66
C PHE A 3 18.07 3.28 23.52
N ALA A 4 18.72 4.20 22.81
CA ALA A 4 18.33 5.62 22.65
C ALA A 4 17.11 5.83 21.72
N PHE A 5 16.28 4.80 21.54
CA PHE A 5 15.35 4.68 20.42
C PHE A 5 13.88 4.93 20.76
N PHE A 6 13.56 5.23 22.02
CA PHE A 6 12.18 5.18 22.50
C PHE A 6 11.34 6.45 22.24
N ASP A 7 11.91 7.49 21.61
CA ASP A 7 11.21 8.76 21.37
C ASP A 7 10.84 9.03 19.90
N GLU A 8 11.24 8.16 18.97
CA GLU A 8 10.84 8.29 17.56
C GLU A 8 9.72 7.32 17.20
N ASN A 9 8.67 7.87 16.56
CA ASN A 9 7.66 7.07 15.91
C ASN A 9 8.28 6.41 14.66
N LEU A 10 8.83 5.21 14.86
CA LEU A 10 9.48 4.42 13.81
C LEU A 10 8.52 4.08 12.65
N ASP A 11 7.22 4.12 12.90
CA ASP A 11 6.20 3.87 11.89
C ASP A 11 6.15 5.00 10.83
N ASP A 12 6.46 6.24 11.22
CA ASP A 12 6.44 7.39 10.32
C ASP A 12 7.78 7.64 9.61
N LEU A 13 8.86 7.06 10.13
CA LEU A 13 10.22 7.31 9.66
C LEU A 13 10.42 6.98 8.16
N PRO A 14 9.92 5.86 7.62
CA PRO A 14 10.01 5.56 6.19
C PRO A 14 9.44 6.67 5.30
N TYR A 15 8.30 7.25 5.68
CA TYR A 15 7.62 8.28 4.91
C TYR A 15 8.37 9.61 4.96
N LYS A 16 8.94 9.95 6.13
CA LYS A 16 9.81 11.14 6.27
C LYS A 16 11.05 11.02 5.39
N ILE A 17 11.68 9.85 5.36
CA ILE A 17 12.83 9.58 4.50
C ILE A 17 12.46 9.76 3.02
N LEU A 18 11.32 9.20 2.59
CA LEU A 18 10.83 9.38 1.22
C LEU A 18 10.53 10.86 0.89
N GLU A 19 9.90 11.59 1.81
CA GLU A 19 9.62 13.02 1.67
C GLU A 19 10.92 13.84 1.55
N GLU A 20 11.95 13.50 2.33
CA GLU A 20 13.24 14.19 2.30
C GLU A 20 13.98 13.99 0.96
N ILE A 21 13.98 12.76 0.42
CA ILE A 21 14.63 12.43 -0.85
C ILE A 21 13.86 13.06 -2.04
N LEU A 22 12.54 12.85 -2.08
CA LEU A 22 11.71 13.22 -3.23
C LEU A 22 11.25 14.68 -3.21
N LYS A 23 11.22 15.31 -2.03
CA LYS A 23 10.78 16.70 -1.80
C LYS A 23 9.40 16.93 -2.42
N ASP A 24 9.26 17.93 -3.29
CA ASP A 24 7.99 18.32 -3.90
C ASP A 24 7.31 17.20 -4.71
N PHE A 25 8.07 16.21 -5.22
CA PHE A 25 7.49 15.08 -5.93
C PHE A 25 6.71 14.16 -5.00
N TYR A 26 7.13 14.05 -3.73
CA TYR A 26 6.47 13.17 -2.76
C TYR A 26 4.99 13.54 -2.60
N LYS A 27 4.72 14.79 -2.27
CA LYS A 27 3.35 15.27 -2.02
C LYS A 27 2.47 15.19 -3.26
N LYS A 28 3.02 15.54 -4.43
CA LYS A 28 2.27 15.62 -5.68
C LYS A 28 1.98 14.26 -6.31
N GLU A 29 2.94 13.34 -6.29
CA GLU A 29 2.88 12.11 -7.09
C GLU A 29 2.72 10.84 -6.24
N PHE A 30 3.22 10.82 -5.00
CA PHE A 30 3.41 9.55 -4.26
C PHE A 30 2.66 9.46 -2.93
N SER A 31 2.29 10.58 -2.32
CA SER A 31 1.63 10.62 -1.00
C SER A 31 0.36 9.75 -0.92
N LYS A 32 -0.48 9.78 -1.96
CA LYS A 32 -1.71 8.97 -2.06
C LYS A 32 -1.49 7.46 -2.15
N TYR A 33 -0.28 7.04 -2.52
CA TYR A 33 0.08 5.62 -2.65
C TYR A 33 0.98 5.14 -1.50
N ALA A 34 1.37 6.03 -0.59
CA ALA A 34 2.40 5.78 0.42
C ALA A 34 2.13 4.52 1.25
N GLU A 35 0.89 4.36 1.72
CA GLU A 35 0.46 3.22 2.55
C GLU A 35 0.44 1.87 1.80
N PHE A 36 0.46 1.91 0.47
CA PHE A 36 0.44 0.70 -0.37
C PHE A 36 1.83 0.24 -0.78
N TYR A 37 2.86 1.06 -0.55
CA TYR A 37 4.24 0.63 -0.78
C TYR A 37 4.66 -0.34 0.31
N ASN A 38 5.24 -1.47 -0.10
CA ASN A 38 5.85 -2.40 0.83
C ASN A 38 7.26 -1.90 1.20
N LEU A 39 7.31 -0.99 2.18
CA LEU A 39 8.53 -0.45 2.75
C LEU A 39 8.99 -1.34 3.91
N THR A 40 10.25 -1.73 3.89
CA THR A 40 10.86 -2.54 4.95
C THR A 40 12.06 -1.83 5.55
N GLY A 41 12.11 -1.79 6.87
CA GLY A 41 13.20 -1.21 7.64
C GLY A 41 14.05 -2.28 8.31
N GLU A 42 15.37 -2.14 8.25
CA GLU A 42 16.30 -2.96 9.02
C GLU A 42 17.10 -2.04 9.96
N ILE A 43 17.09 -2.34 11.26
CA ILE A 43 17.81 -1.54 12.27
C ILE A 43 19.01 -2.33 12.77
N GLU A 44 20.20 -1.75 12.63
CA GLU A 44 21.44 -2.29 13.21
C GLU A 44 22.25 -1.17 13.86
N LYS A 45 22.54 -1.28 15.17
CA LYS A 45 23.44 -0.37 15.91
C LYS A 45 23.23 1.12 15.62
N ASN A 46 22.00 1.60 15.80
CA ASN A 46 21.58 2.99 15.55
C ASN A 46 21.43 3.39 14.08
N ILE A 47 21.59 2.46 13.14
CA ILE A 47 21.41 2.72 11.71
C ILE A 47 20.10 2.09 11.24
N PHE A 48 19.23 2.89 10.64
CA PHE A 48 18.02 2.45 9.96
C PHE A 48 18.27 2.38 8.45
N LYS A 49 18.12 1.20 7.86
CA LYS A 49 18.17 1.00 6.41
C LYS A 49 16.76 0.81 5.87
N LEU A 50 16.37 1.66 4.93
CA LEU A 50 15.09 1.60 4.26
C LEU A 50 15.21 0.89 2.92
N TYR A 51 14.28 -0.03 2.68
CA TYR A 51 14.15 -0.76 1.43
C TYR A 51 12.71 -0.72 0.93
N LEU A 52 12.55 -0.70 -0.39
CA LEU A 52 11.29 -0.96 -1.07
C LEU A 52 11.28 -2.40 -1.56
N GLN A 53 10.21 -3.14 -1.29
CA GLN A 53 9.96 -4.42 -1.94
C GLN A 53 8.86 -4.23 -3.01
N PRO A 54 9.20 -4.21 -4.31
CA PRO A 54 8.22 -4.04 -5.37
C PRO A 54 7.12 -5.10 -5.36
N LEU A 55 5.92 -4.74 -5.79
CA LEU A 55 4.83 -5.65 -6.06
C LEU A 55 5.27 -6.76 -7.01
N ASN A 56 4.95 -7.99 -6.62
CA ASN A 56 5.30 -9.22 -7.32
C ASN A 56 6.82 -9.47 -7.44
N SER A 57 7.64 -8.83 -6.60
CA SER A 57 9.08 -9.09 -6.50
C SER A 57 9.46 -9.67 -5.14
N LYS A 58 10.47 -10.53 -5.15
CA LYS A 58 11.15 -11.02 -3.94
C LYS A 58 12.38 -10.19 -3.57
N GLU A 59 12.85 -9.35 -4.49
CA GLU A 59 14.05 -8.54 -4.29
C GLU A 59 13.70 -7.24 -3.56
N LYS A 60 14.52 -6.91 -2.56
CA LYS A 60 14.48 -5.62 -1.88
C LYS A 60 15.36 -4.63 -2.62
N ILE A 61 14.83 -3.44 -2.89
CA ILE A 61 15.56 -2.32 -3.47
C ILE A 61 15.94 -1.38 -2.34
N TYR A 62 17.22 -1.08 -2.21
CA TYR A 62 17.70 -0.10 -1.24
C TYR A 62 17.21 1.31 -1.57
N ILE A 63 16.71 2.02 -0.55
CA ILE A 63 16.31 3.42 -0.66
C ILE A 63 17.31 4.32 0.07
N ALA A 64 17.52 4.11 1.36
CA ALA A 64 18.34 5.02 2.16
C ALA A 64 18.85 4.40 3.45
N THR A 65 19.91 4.99 3.97
CA THR A 65 20.48 4.72 5.29
C THR A 65 20.36 5.98 6.13
N TYR A 66 19.77 5.85 7.31
CA TYR A 66 19.49 6.94 8.24
C TYR A 66 20.12 6.66 9.59
N ASP A 67 20.86 7.63 10.13
CA ASP A 67 21.43 7.59 11.48
C ASP A 67 20.35 7.99 12.49
N LEU A 68 19.88 7.05 13.30
CA LEU A 68 18.84 7.28 14.31
C LEU A 68 19.33 8.12 15.50
N GLU A 69 20.64 8.16 15.76
CA GLU A 69 21.21 8.94 16.87
C GLU A 69 21.46 10.39 16.44
N ARG A 70 22.03 10.58 15.24
CA ARG A 70 22.31 11.90 14.68
C ARG A 70 21.11 12.51 13.97
N LYS A 71 20.09 11.72 13.66
CA LYS A 71 18.89 12.11 12.91
C LYS A 71 19.22 12.66 11.52
N THR A 72 20.16 12.01 10.84
CA THR A 72 20.66 12.45 9.53
C THR A 72 20.71 11.31 8.54
N MET A 73 20.39 11.60 7.29
CA MET A 73 20.59 10.67 6.18
C MET A 73 22.09 10.49 5.92
N ILE A 74 22.57 9.24 6.01
CA ILE A 74 23.96 8.89 5.72
C ILE A 74 24.14 8.70 4.22
N ASP A 75 23.20 8.01 3.60
CA ASP A 75 23.25 7.64 2.19
C ASP A 75 21.83 7.45 1.64
N SER A 76 21.65 7.69 0.34
CA SER A 76 20.38 7.48 -0.35
C SER A 76 20.55 7.20 -1.84
N ILE A 77 19.61 6.44 -2.38
CA ILE A 77 19.45 6.29 -3.82
C ILE A 77 19.20 7.65 -4.48
N ASP A 78 19.63 7.78 -5.74
CA ASP A 78 19.35 8.98 -6.53
C ASP A 78 17.85 9.28 -6.62
N LYS A 79 17.51 10.55 -6.43
CA LYS A 79 16.13 11.05 -6.43
C LYS A 79 15.35 10.66 -7.69
N TYR A 80 15.98 10.75 -8.87
CA TYR A 80 15.31 10.44 -10.13
C TYR A 80 15.16 8.94 -10.35
N GLN A 81 16.11 8.14 -9.87
CA GLN A 81 15.99 6.68 -9.86
C GLN A 81 14.84 6.23 -8.95
N LEU A 82 14.77 6.74 -7.72
CA LEU A 82 13.66 6.44 -6.80
C LEU A 82 12.31 6.82 -7.41
N ARG A 83 12.21 8.02 -7.99
CA ARG A 83 11.00 8.47 -8.67
C ARG A 83 10.56 7.51 -9.77
N LYS A 84 11.49 7.05 -10.62
CA LYS A 84 11.19 6.08 -11.69
C LYS A 84 10.69 4.75 -11.15
N ILE A 85 11.25 4.28 -10.03
CA ILE A 85 10.83 3.02 -9.41
C ILE A 85 9.42 3.17 -8.85
N LEU A 86 9.15 4.23 -8.09
CA LEU A 86 7.83 4.45 -7.48
C LEU A 86 6.74 4.72 -8.53
N LEU A 87 7.05 5.39 -9.65
CA LEU A 87 6.09 5.55 -10.74
C LEU A 87 5.64 4.20 -11.32
N LYS A 88 6.58 3.26 -11.53
CA LYS A 88 6.23 1.91 -11.98
C LYS A 88 5.39 1.15 -10.97
N GLU A 89 5.66 1.33 -9.67
CA GLU A 89 4.85 0.71 -8.63
C GLU A 89 3.44 1.30 -8.57
N ASN A 90 3.29 2.61 -8.78
CA ASN A 90 1.97 3.25 -8.88
C ASN A 90 1.15 2.69 -10.04
N GLU A 91 1.75 2.51 -11.21
CA GLU A 91 1.07 1.91 -12.37
C GLU A 91 0.54 0.50 -12.03
N LYS A 92 1.37 -0.32 -11.35
CA LYS A 92 0.94 -1.65 -10.89
C LYS A 92 -0.18 -1.59 -9.86
N LEU A 93 -0.10 -0.64 -8.92
CA LEU A 93 -1.13 -0.44 -7.90
C LEU A 93 -2.47 -0.04 -8.52
N GLU A 94 -2.45 0.88 -9.49
CA GLU A 94 -3.65 1.29 -10.22
C GLU A 94 -4.28 0.14 -10.99
N ASP A 95 -3.47 -0.68 -11.66
CA ASP A 95 -3.96 -1.84 -12.38
C ASP A 95 -4.55 -2.89 -11.43
N TYR A 96 -3.91 -3.12 -10.28
CA TYR A 96 -4.44 -4.02 -9.26
C TYR A 96 -5.76 -3.50 -8.68
N GLN A 97 -5.87 -2.20 -8.39
CA GLN A 97 -7.11 -1.58 -7.93
C GLN A 97 -8.24 -1.73 -8.95
N LYS A 98 -7.98 -1.52 -10.25
CA LYS A 98 -8.99 -1.73 -11.31
C LYS A 98 -9.49 -3.17 -11.33
N GLN A 99 -8.57 -4.14 -11.26
CA GLN A 99 -8.94 -5.56 -11.26
C GLN A 99 -9.79 -5.96 -10.05
N GLU A 100 -9.42 -5.50 -8.85
CA GLU A 100 -10.19 -5.79 -7.64
C GLU A 100 -11.54 -5.08 -7.61
N LEU A 101 -11.66 -3.88 -8.18
CA LEU A 101 -12.96 -3.22 -8.37
C LEU A 101 -13.86 -4.01 -9.32
N GLU A 102 -13.35 -4.43 -10.48
CA GLU A 102 -14.13 -5.26 -11.42
C GLU A 102 -14.59 -6.58 -10.78
N ARG A 103 -13.68 -7.23 -10.04
CA ARG A 103 -13.98 -8.46 -9.32
C ARG A 103 -15.06 -8.22 -8.25
N SER A 104 -14.91 -7.16 -7.46
CA SER A 104 -15.89 -6.78 -6.43
C SER A 104 -17.25 -6.46 -7.03
N SER A 105 -17.31 -5.75 -8.15
CA SER A 105 -18.57 -5.49 -8.87
C SER A 105 -19.25 -6.77 -9.32
N LYS A 106 -18.50 -7.74 -9.86
CA LYS A 106 -19.05 -9.06 -10.25
C LYS A 106 -19.64 -9.81 -9.04
N ILE A 107 -18.95 -9.76 -7.90
CA ILE A 107 -19.45 -10.35 -6.64
C ILE A 107 -20.76 -9.67 -6.22
N ILE A 108 -20.81 -8.34 -6.22
CA ILE A 108 -22.02 -7.58 -5.86
C ILE A 108 -23.19 -7.92 -6.79
N ILE A 109 -22.97 -7.94 -8.11
CA ILE A 109 -24.00 -8.31 -9.10
C ILE A 109 -24.51 -9.74 -8.85
N SER A 110 -23.60 -10.66 -8.53
CA SER A 110 -23.97 -12.05 -8.21
C SER A 110 -24.84 -12.14 -6.96
N ILE A 111 -24.52 -11.38 -5.91
CA ILE A 111 -25.32 -11.30 -4.68
C ILE A 111 -26.71 -10.73 -4.98
N ILE A 112 -26.80 -9.66 -5.77
CA ILE A 112 -28.09 -9.08 -6.18
C ILE A 112 -28.92 -10.10 -6.95
N GLY A 113 -28.30 -10.83 -7.89
CA GLY A 113 -28.97 -11.89 -8.64
C GLY A 113 -29.53 -13.01 -7.75
N LEU A 114 -28.78 -13.43 -6.74
CA LEU A 114 -29.22 -14.40 -5.75
C LEU A 114 -30.42 -13.90 -4.94
N ILE A 115 -30.36 -12.66 -4.45
CA ILE A 115 -31.46 -12.05 -3.69
C ILE A 115 -32.73 -11.96 -4.55
N LEU A 116 -32.62 -11.52 -5.80
CA LEU A 116 -33.76 -11.45 -6.72
C LEU A 116 -34.33 -12.83 -7.03
N GLY A 117 -33.46 -13.84 -7.22
CA GLY A 117 -33.87 -15.23 -7.41
C GLY A 117 -34.66 -15.77 -6.22
N LEU A 118 -34.23 -15.48 -4.99
CA LEU A 118 -34.94 -15.85 -3.76
C LEU A 118 -36.30 -15.16 -3.65
N ILE A 119 -36.38 -13.87 -3.99
CA ILE A 119 -37.65 -13.12 -3.98
C ILE A 119 -38.64 -13.75 -4.99
N ILE A 120 -38.20 -14.02 -6.21
CA ILE A 120 -39.04 -14.63 -7.25
C ILE A 120 -39.50 -16.02 -6.82
N ALA A 121 -38.58 -16.86 -6.33
CA ALA A 121 -38.91 -18.21 -5.85
C ALA A 121 -39.96 -18.15 -4.72
N TYR A 122 -39.82 -17.22 -3.78
CA TYR A 122 -40.79 -17.00 -2.72
C TYR A 122 -42.17 -16.61 -3.26
N VAL A 123 -42.23 -15.66 -4.21
CA VAL A 123 -43.50 -15.24 -4.85
C VAL A 123 -44.16 -16.41 -5.56
N VAL A 124 -43.41 -17.20 -6.32
CA VAL A 124 -43.92 -18.39 -7.05
C VAL A 124 -44.47 -19.43 -6.07
N ILE A 125 -43.74 -19.75 -5.00
CA ILE A 125 -44.19 -20.69 -3.96
C ILE A 125 -45.51 -20.20 -3.33
N LYS A 126 -45.60 -18.90 -3.04
CA LYS A 126 -46.79 -18.30 -2.45
C LYS A 126 -48.01 -18.36 -3.40
N MET A 127 -47.81 -18.16 -4.70
CA MET A 127 -48.84 -18.32 -5.72
C MET A 127 -49.32 -19.77 -5.86
N ILE A 128 -48.41 -20.74 -5.87
CA ILE A 128 -48.75 -22.17 -5.99
C ILE A 128 -49.53 -22.65 -4.75
N ASN A 129 -49.11 -22.22 -3.56
CA ASN A 129 -49.75 -22.63 -2.30
C ASN A 129 -51.04 -21.85 -1.98
N GLY A 130 -51.63 -21.13 -2.95
CA GLY A 130 -52.92 -20.45 -2.80
C GLY A 130 -52.90 -19.25 -1.85
N GLY A 131 -51.74 -18.67 -1.57
CA GLY A 131 -51.57 -17.56 -0.65
C GLY A 131 -51.76 -16.19 -1.30
N PHE A 132 -53.00 -15.86 -1.68
CA PHE A 132 -53.48 -14.48 -1.83
C PHE A 132 -54.90 -14.36 -1.29
#